data_AF-A0A9D9Z4P4-F1
#
_entry.id   AF-A0A9D9Z4P4-F1
#
_cell.length_a   1.000
_cell.length_b   1.000
_cell.length_c   1.000
_cell.angle_alpha   90.00
_cell.angle_beta   90.00
_cell.angle_gamma   90.00
#
_symmetry.space_group_name_H-M   'P 1'
#
loop_
_entity.id
_entity.type
_entity.pdbx_description
1 polymer ?
#
loop_
_entity_poly.entity_id
_entity_poly.type
_entity_poly.pdbx_seq_one_letter_code
_entity_poly.pdbx_strand_id
1 'polypeptide(L)'
;PSKLSLTEELRGAGEGRTQFGKALEILGINPIKALSPQAKGRIERLWGTLQHRLVVDLRVAGVSTPEEANAFLASYRTRHNDLFAVPPKDEATAFVPAPSKEDLALILCRRAFRKVTGDSTVSWKGRKWSALDSQGRKVLFRKGVEVEVLDLLDGRTVLHRQGAFHELVRVEEGAEKKTPKGANAATSSTGERVRKPWTPRPDHPWKREYERMASRKRIREHSLEQIPWRG
;
A
#
# COMPACT_ATOMS: atom_id res chain seq x y z
N PRO A 1 16.27 -25.86 3.71
CA PRO A 1 15.73 -24.49 3.85
C PRO A 1 14.59 -24.44 4.88
N SER A 2 14.82 -23.75 6.00
CA SER A 2 13.83 -23.53 7.05
C SER A 2 12.63 -22.76 6.48
N LYS A 3 11.41 -23.29 6.66
CA LYS A 3 10.18 -22.55 6.35
C LYS A 3 10.18 -21.25 7.15
N LEU A 4 10.01 -20.12 6.47
CA LEU A 4 9.85 -18.81 7.09
C LEU A 4 8.54 -18.82 7.91
N SER A 5 8.50 -18.08 9.01
CA SER A 5 7.24 -17.90 9.74
C SER A 5 6.27 -17.04 8.90
N LEU A 6 4.95 -17.24 9.06
CA LEU A 6 3.91 -16.44 8.39
C LEU A 6 4.17 -14.92 8.53
N THR A 7 4.70 -14.51 9.68
CA THR A 7 5.10 -13.13 9.97
C THR A 7 6.30 -12.65 9.14
N GLU A 8 7.26 -13.53 8.85
CA GLU A 8 8.42 -13.23 7.99
C GLU A 8 8.06 -13.24 6.50
N GLU A 9 7.14 -14.10 6.08
CA GLU A 9 6.59 -14.12 4.72
C GLU A 9 5.76 -12.86 4.44
N LEU A 10 4.88 -12.47 5.37
CA LEU A 10 4.13 -11.20 5.30
C LEU A 10 5.05 -9.97 5.34
N ARG A 11 6.25 -10.08 5.91
CA ARG A 11 7.30 -9.05 5.86
C ARG A 11 7.82 -8.81 4.45
N GLY A 12 7.67 -9.79 3.56
CA GLY A 12 8.32 -9.82 2.25
C GLY A 12 9.80 -10.18 2.35
N ALA A 13 10.23 -10.81 3.45
CA ALA A 13 11.60 -11.31 3.63
C ALA A 13 11.81 -12.54 2.73
N GLY A 14 12.01 -12.28 1.44
CA GLY A 14 12.29 -13.27 0.40
C GLY A 14 11.82 -12.84 -0.99
N GLU A 15 10.63 -12.23 -1.10
CA GLU A 15 9.99 -12.06 -2.42
C GLU A 15 9.42 -10.66 -2.72
N GLY A 16 9.54 -9.67 -1.82
CA GLY A 16 9.13 -8.29 -2.13
C GLY A 16 7.67 -8.16 -2.58
N ARG A 17 6.76 -8.98 -2.04
CA ARG A 17 5.36 -9.04 -2.47
C ARG A 17 4.66 -7.69 -2.33
N THR A 18 3.87 -7.34 -3.34
CA THR A 18 3.03 -6.13 -3.34
C THR A 18 1.95 -6.23 -2.26
N GLN A 19 1.34 -5.10 -1.88
CA GLN A 19 0.20 -5.09 -0.94
C GLN A 19 -0.92 -6.04 -1.40
N PHE A 20 -1.18 -6.05 -2.71
CA PHE A 20 -2.15 -6.95 -3.33
C PHE A 20 -1.73 -8.42 -3.18
N GLY A 21 -0.47 -8.76 -3.44
CA GLY A 21 0.03 -10.12 -3.27
C GLY A 21 -0.13 -10.65 -1.83
N LYS A 22 0.15 -9.81 -0.84
CA LYS A 22 -0.05 -10.15 0.59
C LYS A 22 -1.54 -10.40 0.91
N ALA A 23 -2.43 -9.58 0.35
CA ALA A 23 -3.87 -9.76 0.54
C ALA A 23 -4.36 -11.09 -0.07
N LEU A 24 -3.91 -11.44 -1.27
CA LEU A 24 -4.25 -12.71 -1.91
C LEU A 24 -3.76 -13.91 -1.09
N GLU A 25 -2.54 -13.83 -0.55
CA GLU A 25 -1.98 -14.87 0.31
C GLU A 25 -2.81 -15.09 1.57
N ILE A 26 -3.23 -14.01 2.25
CA ILE A 26 -4.09 -14.11 3.44
C ILE A 26 -5.46 -14.71 3.08
N LEU A 27 -5.99 -14.41 1.88
CA LEU A 27 -7.23 -15.01 1.37
C LEU A 27 -7.06 -16.46 0.89
N GLY A 28 -5.84 -17.01 0.90
CA GLY A 28 -5.55 -18.33 0.34
C GLY A 28 -5.71 -18.40 -1.19
N ILE A 29 -5.63 -17.26 -1.87
CA ILE A 29 -5.78 -17.15 -3.33
C ILE A 29 -4.40 -17.22 -3.97
N ASN A 30 -4.19 -18.23 -4.83
CA ASN A 30 -2.99 -18.33 -5.65
C ASN A 30 -3.20 -17.61 -7.00
N PRO A 31 -2.54 -16.46 -7.25
CA PRO A 31 -2.71 -15.75 -8.52
C PRO A 31 -2.00 -16.47 -9.66
N ILE A 32 -2.78 -16.94 -10.65
CA ILE A 32 -2.24 -17.51 -11.88
C ILE A 32 -2.12 -16.39 -12.93
N LYS A 33 -0.89 -16.06 -13.34
CA LYS A 33 -0.65 -15.06 -14.37
C LYS A 33 -0.99 -15.63 -15.75
N ALA A 34 -2.00 -15.08 -16.40
CA ALA A 34 -2.27 -15.35 -17.81
C ALA A 34 -1.31 -14.51 -18.68
N LEU A 35 -0.32 -15.19 -19.28
CA LEU A 35 0.72 -14.59 -20.11
C LEU A 35 0.31 -14.39 -21.58
N SER A 36 -0.93 -14.74 -21.94
CA SER A 36 -1.46 -14.58 -23.30
C SER A 36 -2.96 -14.26 -23.31
N PRO A 37 -3.45 -13.53 -24.33
CA PRO A 37 -4.89 -13.30 -24.54
C PRO A 37 -5.69 -14.61 -24.74
N GLN A 38 -5.07 -15.64 -25.32
CA GLN A 38 -5.69 -16.94 -25.56
C GLN A 38 -6.05 -17.64 -24.23
N ALA A 39 -5.24 -17.44 -23.18
CA ALA A 39 -5.55 -17.88 -21.82
C ALA A 39 -6.70 -17.08 -21.17
N LYS A 40 -7.14 -15.98 -21.78
CA LYS A 40 -8.22 -15.08 -21.34
C LYS A 40 -9.40 -15.01 -22.34
N GLY A 41 -9.51 -15.91 -23.31
CA GLY A 41 -10.39 -15.73 -24.48
C GLY A 41 -11.89 -15.50 -24.20
N ARG A 42 -12.45 -16.00 -23.08
CA ARG A 42 -13.86 -15.70 -22.70
C ARG A 42 -14.02 -14.28 -22.18
N ILE A 43 -13.12 -13.86 -21.30
CA ILE A 43 -13.20 -12.55 -20.67
C ILE A 43 -12.88 -11.45 -21.70
N GLU A 44 -11.89 -11.64 -22.58
CA GLU A 44 -11.58 -10.69 -23.67
C GLU A 44 -12.76 -10.47 -24.63
N ARG A 45 -13.49 -11.53 -24.99
CA ARG A 45 -14.71 -11.40 -25.82
C ARG A 45 -15.82 -10.62 -25.10
N LEU A 46 -15.99 -10.86 -23.80
CA LEU A 46 -16.92 -10.09 -22.99
C LEU A 46 -16.51 -8.61 -22.92
N TRP A 47 -15.22 -8.31 -22.67
CA TRP A 47 -14.71 -6.94 -22.65
C TRP A 47 -14.94 -6.21 -23.97
N GLY A 48 -14.69 -6.85 -25.12
CA GLY A 48 -15.00 -6.26 -26.43
C GLY A 48 -16.50 -5.97 -26.61
N THR A 49 -17.35 -6.89 -26.14
CA THR A 49 -18.81 -6.69 -26.15
C THR A 49 -19.23 -5.50 -25.28
N LEU A 50 -18.69 -5.40 -24.07
CA LEU A 50 -18.97 -4.30 -23.14
C LEU A 50 -18.47 -2.98 -23.70
N GLN A 51 -17.23 -2.91 -24.21
CA GLN A 51 -16.67 -1.67 -24.78
C GLN A 51 -17.50 -1.10 -25.94
N HIS A 52 -18.18 -1.96 -26.71
CA HIS A 52 -19.07 -1.50 -27.78
C HIS A 52 -20.49 -1.21 -27.27
N ARG A 53 -21.14 -2.17 -26.60
CA ARG A 53 -22.57 -2.06 -26.23
C ARG A 53 -22.81 -1.19 -25.01
N LEU A 54 -22.03 -1.34 -23.94
CA LEU A 54 -22.24 -0.58 -22.71
C LEU A 54 -22.16 0.93 -22.97
N VAL A 55 -21.28 1.38 -23.87
CA VAL A 55 -21.16 2.79 -24.25
C VAL A 55 -22.43 3.29 -24.95
N VAL A 56 -23.04 2.47 -25.81
CA VAL A 56 -24.32 2.80 -26.45
C VAL A 56 -25.45 2.80 -25.43
N ASP A 57 -25.50 1.81 -24.56
CA ASP A 57 -26.56 1.67 -23.57
C ASP A 57 -26.54 2.83 -22.54
N LEU A 58 -25.35 3.27 -22.12
CA LEU A 58 -25.16 4.46 -21.29
C LEU A 58 -25.67 5.71 -22.00
N ARG A 59 -25.38 5.86 -23.30
CA ARG A 59 -25.83 7.00 -24.11
C ARG A 59 -27.35 7.01 -24.28
N VAL A 60 -27.95 5.86 -24.55
CA VAL A 60 -29.42 5.71 -24.67
C VAL A 60 -30.12 6.02 -23.35
N ALA A 61 -29.50 5.67 -22.22
CA ALA A 61 -30.00 5.99 -20.89
C ALA A 61 -29.73 7.44 -20.45
N GLY A 62 -29.08 8.26 -21.29
CA GLY A 62 -28.80 9.67 -20.98
C GLY A 62 -27.79 9.87 -19.85
N VAL A 63 -26.97 8.86 -19.54
CA VAL A 63 -25.99 8.93 -18.44
C VAL A 63 -24.89 9.94 -18.78
N SER A 64 -24.69 10.90 -17.89
CA SER A 64 -23.76 12.02 -18.07
C SER A 64 -22.78 12.19 -16.92
N THR A 65 -23.03 11.56 -15.77
CA THR A 65 -22.18 11.65 -14.58
C THR A 65 -21.64 10.29 -14.14
N PRO A 66 -20.49 10.25 -13.42
CA PRO A 66 -20.00 9.02 -12.79
C PRO A 66 -21.00 8.37 -11.83
N GLU A 67 -21.77 9.17 -11.09
CA GLU A 67 -22.78 8.71 -10.14
C GLU A 67 -23.94 8.00 -10.86
N GLU A 68 -24.45 8.60 -11.93
CA GLU A 68 -25.45 7.98 -12.82
C GLU A 68 -24.92 6.70 -13.47
N ALA A 69 -23.66 6.70 -13.89
CA ALA A 69 -23.02 5.51 -14.47
C ALA A 69 -22.95 4.36 -13.44
N ASN A 70 -22.58 4.64 -12.20
CA ASN A 70 -22.55 3.63 -11.14
C ASN A 70 -23.95 3.04 -10.87
N ALA A 71 -24.98 3.88 -10.82
CA ALA A 71 -26.37 3.43 -10.67
C ALA A 71 -26.83 2.60 -11.88
N PHE A 72 -26.49 3.03 -13.09
CA PHE A 72 -26.79 2.31 -14.31
C PHE A 72 -26.13 0.92 -14.32
N LEU A 73 -24.83 0.84 -14.03
CA LEU A 73 -24.05 -0.39 -14.02
C LEU A 73 -24.59 -1.44 -13.03
N ALA A 74 -25.10 -1.00 -11.87
CA ALA A 74 -25.72 -1.89 -10.90
C ALA A 74 -26.94 -2.63 -11.50
N SER A 75 -27.72 -1.96 -12.33
CA SER A 75 -28.86 -2.55 -13.04
C SER A 75 -28.48 -3.27 -14.34
N TYR A 76 -27.40 -2.83 -15.00
CA TYR A 76 -26.94 -3.35 -16.28
C TYR A 76 -26.58 -4.84 -16.20
N ARG A 77 -25.93 -5.26 -15.10
CA ARG A 77 -25.53 -6.66 -14.89
C ARG A 77 -26.71 -7.61 -15.04
N THR A 78 -27.85 -7.29 -14.45
CA THR A 78 -29.06 -8.11 -14.52
C THR A 78 -29.56 -8.20 -15.97
N ARG A 79 -29.76 -7.05 -16.64
CA ARG A 79 -30.21 -7.01 -18.04
C ARG A 79 -29.28 -7.76 -19.00
N HIS A 80 -27.97 -7.63 -18.80
CA HIS A 80 -26.98 -8.34 -19.59
C HIS A 80 -27.09 -9.86 -19.39
N ASN A 81 -27.23 -10.30 -18.14
CA ASN A 81 -27.38 -11.72 -17.83
C ASN A 81 -28.70 -12.29 -18.36
N ASP A 82 -29.79 -11.54 -18.34
CA ASP A 82 -31.08 -11.99 -18.89
C ASP A 82 -31.00 -12.31 -20.40
N LEU A 83 -30.12 -11.62 -21.13
CA LEU A 83 -29.95 -11.79 -22.57
C LEU A 83 -28.85 -12.79 -22.95
N PHE A 84 -27.78 -12.89 -22.15
CA PHE A 84 -26.55 -13.58 -22.55
C PHE A 84 -26.06 -14.64 -21.57
N ALA A 85 -26.67 -14.78 -20.38
CA ALA A 85 -26.26 -15.82 -19.44
C ALA A 85 -26.58 -17.20 -20.02
N VAL A 86 -25.66 -18.13 -19.81
CA VAL A 86 -25.83 -19.54 -20.17
C VAL A 86 -25.93 -20.31 -18.86
N PRO A 87 -26.92 -21.21 -18.70
CA PRO A 87 -27.03 -22.02 -17.50
C PRO A 87 -25.75 -22.83 -17.30
N PRO A 88 -25.25 -22.94 -16.06
CA PRO A 88 -24.06 -23.73 -15.80
C PRO A 88 -24.37 -25.22 -16.04
N LYS A 89 -23.35 -25.98 -16.45
CA LYS A 89 -23.50 -27.44 -16.61
C LYS A 89 -23.69 -28.16 -15.28
N ASP A 90 -23.14 -27.58 -14.21
CA ASP A 90 -23.24 -28.05 -12.83
C ASP A 90 -23.67 -26.86 -11.97
N GLU A 91 -24.75 -27.03 -11.21
CA GLU A 91 -25.29 -25.99 -10.33
C GLU A 91 -24.50 -25.86 -9.01
N ALA A 92 -23.60 -26.82 -8.72
CA ALA A 92 -22.76 -26.76 -7.54
C ALA A 92 -21.83 -25.53 -7.58
N THR A 93 -21.85 -24.75 -6.49
CA THR A 93 -20.95 -23.61 -6.35
C THR A 93 -19.52 -24.09 -6.10
N ALA A 94 -18.58 -23.62 -6.92
CA ALA A 94 -17.15 -23.77 -6.68
C ALA A 94 -16.56 -22.66 -5.79
N PHE A 95 -17.38 -21.70 -5.34
CA PHE A 95 -16.93 -20.58 -4.52
C PHE A 95 -16.88 -20.95 -3.05
N VAL A 96 -15.84 -20.45 -2.37
CA VAL A 96 -15.69 -20.51 -0.91
C VAL A 96 -16.47 -19.34 -0.28
N PRO A 97 -17.07 -19.51 0.91
CA PRO A 97 -17.66 -18.40 1.66
C PRO A 97 -16.67 -17.25 1.84
N ALA A 98 -17.15 -16.02 1.63
CA ALA A 98 -16.33 -14.84 1.86
C ALA A 98 -16.08 -14.64 3.37
N PRO A 99 -14.90 -14.11 3.77
CA PRO A 99 -14.69 -13.66 5.14
C PRO A 99 -15.67 -12.55 5.54
N SER A 100 -15.75 -12.26 6.84
CA SER A 100 -16.56 -11.15 7.34
C SER A 100 -16.12 -9.81 6.73
N LYS A 101 -16.98 -8.79 6.76
CA LYS A 101 -16.63 -7.46 6.24
C LYS A 101 -15.49 -6.84 7.04
N GLU A 102 -15.46 -7.09 8.34
CA GLU A 102 -14.44 -6.66 9.28
C GLU A 102 -13.09 -7.30 8.95
N ASP A 103 -13.08 -8.61 8.70
CA ASP A 103 -11.87 -9.34 8.28
C ASP A 103 -11.40 -8.85 6.91
N LEU A 104 -12.31 -8.70 5.95
CA LEU A 104 -11.98 -8.19 4.62
C LEU A 104 -11.36 -6.79 4.68
N ALA A 105 -11.81 -5.91 5.57
CA ALA A 105 -11.20 -4.60 5.76
C ALA A 105 -9.74 -4.74 6.26
N LEU A 106 -9.47 -5.65 7.20
CA LEU A 106 -8.14 -5.92 7.73
C LEU A 106 -7.23 -6.63 6.72
N ILE A 107 -7.80 -7.42 5.81
CA ILE A 107 -7.07 -8.13 4.76
C ILE A 107 -6.73 -7.20 3.59
N LEU A 108 -7.73 -6.45 3.10
CA LEU A 108 -7.65 -5.55 1.95
C LEU A 108 -7.19 -4.14 2.36
N CYS A 109 -6.10 -4.05 3.11
CA CYS A 109 -5.53 -2.80 3.60
C CYS A 109 -4.08 -2.58 3.15
N ARG A 110 -3.54 -1.38 3.36
CA ARG A 110 -2.10 -1.13 3.16
C ARG A 110 -1.37 -1.46 4.46
N ARG A 111 -0.42 -2.39 4.38
CA ARG A 111 0.31 -2.93 5.53
C ARG A 111 1.76 -2.45 5.54
N ALA A 112 2.25 -2.01 6.69
CA ALA A 112 3.65 -1.64 6.85
C ALA A 112 4.18 -1.99 8.24
N PHE A 113 5.29 -2.72 8.29
CA PHE A 113 6.01 -2.94 9.53
C PHE A 113 6.75 -1.67 9.96
N ARG A 114 6.62 -1.36 11.24
CA ARG A 114 7.25 -0.21 11.89
C ARG A 114 7.76 -0.59 13.26
N LYS A 115 8.74 0.17 13.75
CA LYS A 115 9.26 0.02 15.11
C LYS A 115 8.71 1.13 15.99
N VAL A 116 8.30 0.76 17.19
CA VAL A 116 7.82 1.69 18.21
C VAL A 116 9.00 2.47 18.80
N THR A 117 8.81 3.77 19.00
CA THR A 117 9.74 4.67 19.67
C THR A 117 9.62 4.57 21.20
N GLY A 118 10.53 5.23 21.93
CA GLY A 118 10.57 5.14 23.40
C GLY A 118 9.35 5.73 24.11
N ASP A 119 8.66 6.66 23.47
CA ASP A 119 7.40 7.27 23.91
C ASP A 119 6.17 6.44 23.52
N SER A 120 6.33 5.17 23.14
CA SER A 120 5.23 4.30 22.68
C SER A 120 4.45 4.85 21.48
N THR A 121 5.14 5.56 20.57
CA THR A 121 4.56 6.05 19.31
C THR A 121 5.18 5.35 18.10
N VAL A 122 4.53 5.49 16.94
CA VAL A 122 4.99 4.92 15.67
C VAL A 122 5.04 6.03 14.64
N SER A 123 6.15 6.13 13.90
CA SER A 123 6.26 7.03 12.77
C SER A 123 5.68 6.40 11.50
N TRP A 124 4.63 7.02 10.96
CA TRP A 124 3.95 6.57 9.75
C TRP A 124 3.48 7.76 8.92
N LYS A 125 3.78 7.75 7.61
CA LYS A 125 3.50 8.84 6.65
C LYS A 125 3.97 10.22 7.14
N GLY A 126 5.15 10.27 7.74
CA GLY A 126 5.76 11.52 8.24
C GLY A 126 5.10 12.09 9.50
N ARG A 127 4.26 11.32 10.20
CA ARG A 127 3.58 11.74 11.43
C ARG A 127 3.77 10.70 12.52
N LYS A 128 3.62 11.13 13.78
CA LYS A 128 3.61 10.23 14.94
C LYS A 128 2.18 9.79 15.27
N TRP A 129 2.05 8.51 15.56
CA TRP A 129 0.78 7.88 15.90
C TRP A 129 0.92 7.16 17.22
N SER A 130 -0.12 7.23 18.05
CA SER A 130 -0.21 6.51 19.32
C SER A 130 -1.36 5.52 19.25
N ALA A 131 -1.15 4.32 19.78
CA ALA A 131 -2.19 3.31 19.83
C ALA A 131 -3.07 3.52 21.07
N LEU A 132 -4.38 3.37 20.90
CA LEU A 132 -5.36 3.42 21.98
C LEU A 132 -5.96 2.04 22.25
N ASP A 133 -6.26 1.76 23.52
CA ASP A 133 -7.07 0.62 23.92
C ASP A 133 -8.56 0.90 23.70
N SER A 134 -9.41 -0.09 23.99
CA SER A 134 -10.87 0.04 23.87
C SER A 134 -11.47 1.11 24.79
N GLN A 135 -10.72 1.61 25.78
CA GLN A 135 -11.12 2.67 26.70
C GLN A 135 -10.51 4.03 26.31
N GLY A 136 -9.87 4.14 25.15
CA GLY A 136 -9.24 5.36 24.67
C GLY A 136 -7.92 5.70 25.37
N ARG A 137 -7.36 4.79 26.16
CA ARG A 137 -6.09 5.00 26.86
C ARG A 137 -4.92 4.60 25.99
N LYS A 138 -3.80 5.31 26.14
CA LYS A 138 -2.58 5.03 25.41
C LYS A 138 -2.02 3.64 25.75
N VAL A 139 -1.83 2.81 24.74
CA VAL A 139 -1.14 1.53 24.86
C VAL A 139 0.36 1.76 24.93
N LEU A 140 1.01 1.13 25.90
CA LEU A 140 2.44 1.25 26.13
C LEU A 140 3.19 0.10 25.49
N PHE A 141 4.27 0.42 24.78
CA PHE A 141 5.14 -0.54 24.13
C PHE A 141 6.59 -0.27 24.53
N ARG A 142 7.39 -1.33 24.60
CA ARG A 142 8.83 -1.19 24.74
C ARG A 142 9.41 -0.59 23.46
N LYS A 143 10.45 0.24 23.61
CA LYS A 143 11.18 0.80 22.47
C LYS A 143 11.72 -0.31 21.56
N GLY A 144 11.60 -0.13 20.26
CA GLY A 144 12.13 -1.04 19.25
C GLY A 144 11.23 -2.25 18.95
N VAL A 145 10.12 -2.42 19.68
CA VAL A 145 9.10 -3.42 19.35
C VAL A 145 8.60 -3.19 17.93
N GLU A 146 8.62 -4.25 17.14
CA GLU A 146 8.04 -4.23 15.80
C GLU A 146 6.52 -4.42 15.88
N VAL A 147 5.82 -3.62 15.11
CA VAL A 147 4.37 -3.59 14.99
C VAL A 147 3.99 -3.46 13.53
N GLU A 148 2.79 -3.91 13.19
CA GLU A 148 2.25 -3.77 11.85
C GLU A 148 1.23 -2.63 11.84
N VAL A 149 1.43 -1.66 10.97
CA VAL A 149 0.50 -0.55 10.75
C VAL A 149 -0.34 -0.86 9.53
N LEU A 150 -1.67 -0.79 9.69
CA LEU A 150 -2.68 -1.07 8.68
C LEU A 150 -3.41 0.24 8.37
N ASP A 151 -3.35 0.72 7.12
CA ASP A 151 -4.27 1.76 6.63
C ASP A 151 -5.46 1.08 5.95
N LEU A 152 -6.64 1.21 6.57
CA LEU A 152 -7.90 0.70 6.05
C LEU A 152 -8.42 1.61 4.92
N LEU A 153 -9.27 1.04 4.06
CA LEU A 153 -9.86 1.77 2.93
C LEU A 153 -10.91 2.81 3.34
N ASP A 154 -11.46 2.69 4.54
CA ASP A 154 -12.35 3.68 5.16
C ASP A 154 -11.59 4.88 5.77
N GLY A 155 -10.26 4.88 5.69
CA GLY A 155 -9.40 5.97 6.17
C GLY A 155 -8.91 5.79 7.62
N ARG A 156 -9.36 4.76 8.34
CA ARG A 156 -8.84 4.45 9.68
C ARG A 156 -7.43 3.87 9.58
N THR A 157 -6.64 4.09 10.63
CA THR A 157 -5.32 3.48 10.78
C THR A 157 -5.31 2.63 12.04
N VAL A 158 -4.86 1.39 11.92
CA VAL A 158 -4.87 0.39 13.00
C VAL A 158 -3.47 -0.17 13.19
N LEU A 159 -3.09 -0.40 14.44
CA LEU A 159 -1.90 -1.15 14.80
C LEU A 159 -2.28 -2.59 15.09
N HIS A 160 -1.61 -3.53 14.45
CA HIS A 160 -1.73 -4.96 14.69
C HIS A 160 -0.44 -5.52 15.32
N ARG A 161 -0.60 -6.30 16.39
CA ARG A 161 0.51 -7.02 17.04
C ARG A 161 -0.01 -8.24 17.79
N GLN A 162 0.57 -9.42 17.53
CA GLN A 162 0.27 -10.67 18.26
C GLN A 162 -1.24 -10.97 18.36
N GLY A 163 -2.00 -10.70 17.28
CA GLY A 163 -3.46 -10.91 17.23
C GLY A 163 -4.29 -9.80 17.87
N ALA A 164 -3.68 -8.80 18.51
CA ALA A 164 -4.36 -7.63 19.04
C ALA A 164 -4.36 -6.49 18.01
N PHE A 165 -5.49 -5.77 17.95
CA PHE A 165 -5.68 -4.59 17.11
C PHE A 165 -5.98 -3.37 17.98
N HIS A 166 -5.32 -2.26 17.67
CA HIS A 166 -5.46 -1.00 18.38
C HIS A 166 -5.66 0.14 17.39
N GLU A 167 -6.61 1.03 17.66
CA GLU A 167 -6.77 2.23 16.84
C GLU A 167 -5.56 3.14 16.99
N LEU A 168 -5.04 3.64 15.86
CA LEU A 168 -3.96 4.62 15.86
C LEU A 168 -4.54 6.02 15.68
N VAL A 169 -4.26 6.86 16.66
CA VAL A 169 -4.61 8.29 16.64
C VAL A 169 -3.35 9.12 16.43
N ARG A 170 -3.49 10.19 15.66
CA ARG A 170 -2.40 11.13 15.42
C ARG A 170 -2.05 11.82 16.73
N VAL A 171 -0.76 11.81 17.06
CA VAL A 171 -0.25 12.63 18.16
C VAL A 171 0.03 13.99 17.57
N GLU A 172 -0.71 15.00 18.02
CA GLU A 172 -0.35 16.38 17.74
C GLU A 172 1.01 16.65 18.39
N GLU A 173 1.99 17.00 17.58
CA GLU A 173 3.25 17.54 18.09
C GLU A 173 2.92 18.92 18.65
N GLY A 174 2.51 18.96 19.93
CA GLY A 174 2.45 20.21 20.66
C GLY A 174 3.80 20.90 20.51
N ALA A 175 3.79 22.13 20.01
CA ALA A 175 4.96 23.00 19.96
C ALA A 175 5.76 22.82 21.25
N GLU A 176 7.01 22.39 21.14
CA GLU A 176 7.88 22.12 22.28
C GLU A 176 7.75 23.26 23.31
N LYS A 177 7.06 23.00 24.42
CA LYS A 177 7.17 23.85 25.60
C LYS A 177 8.59 23.65 26.11
N LYS A 178 9.50 24.52 25.67
CA LYS A 178 10.85 24.66 26.24
C LYS A 178 10.68 24.98 27.72
N THR A 179 10.80 23.96 28.58
CA THR A 179 11.01 24.16 30.01
C THR A 179 12.33 24.92 30.20
N PRO A 180 12.38 25.97 31.04
CA PRO A 180 13.57 26.77 31.22
C PRO A 180 14.63 25.93 31.95
N LYS A 181 15.74 25.63 31.27
CA LYS A 181 16.96 25.20 31.96
C LYS A 181 17.51 26.39 32.72
N GLY A 182 17.77 26.16 34.01
CA GLY A 182 18.27 27.14 34.96
C GLY A 182 19.45 27.97 34.46
N ALA A 183 19.48 29.19 34.97
CA ALA A 183 20.43 30.25 34.70
C ALA A 183 21.89 29.79 34.74
N ASN A 184 22.63 30.15 33.69
CA ASN A 184 23.85 30.95 33.85
C ASN A 184 24.03 31.81 32.60
N ALA A 185 24.05 33.11 32.84
CA ALA A 185 24.06 34.16 31.84
C ALA A 185 25.47 34.38 31.27
N ALA A 186 25.55 34.42 29.95
CA ALA A 186 26.47 35.30 29.23
C ALA A 186 25.75 35.77 27.96
N THR A 187 25.36 37.02 27.97
CA THR A 187 24.59 37.70 26.92
C THR A 187 25.46 37.93 25.68
N SER A 188 25.00 37.49 24.51
CA SER A 188 25.34 38.16 23.24
C SER A 188 24.20 38.03 22.21
N SER A 189 23.58 39.19 21.98
CA SER A 189 22.78 39.68 20.85
C SER A 189 22.13 38.70 19.84
N THR A 190 20.82 38.85 19.77
CA THR A 190 19.84 38.50 18.73
C THR A 190 20.33 38.64 17.28
N GLY A 191 20.16 37.56 16.52
CA GLY A 191 20.20 37.51 15.05
C GLY A 191 19.76 36.12 14.60
N GLU A 192 18.59 36.01 13.99
CA GLU A 192 17.96 34.76 13.55
C GLU A 192 18.81 34.10 12.44
N ARG A 193 19.64 33.11 12.82
CA ARG A 193 20.44 32.35 11.85
C ARG A 193 19.60 31.20 11.29
N VAL A 194 19.11 31.37 10.07
CA VAL A 194 18.65 30.28 9.22
C VAL A 194 19.79 29.25 9.11
N ARG A 195 19.60 28.06 9.70
CA ARG A 195 20.59 26.99 9.60
C ARG A 195 20.63 26.48 8.17
N LYS A 196 21.70 26.79 7.44
CA LYS A 196 21.97 26.16 6.14
C LYS A 196 22.15 24.65 6.35
N PRO A 197 21.64 23.80 5.43
CA PRO A 197 21.92 22.36 5.45
C PRO A 197 23.44 22.13 5.54
N TRP A 198 23.85 21.23 6.41
CA TRP A 198 25.28 20.94 6.60
C TRP A 198 25.81 20.23 5.34
N THR A 199 26.66 20.92 4.60
CA THR A 199 27.41 20.34 3.49
C THR A 199 28.76 19.85 4.01
N PRO A 200 29.11 18.56 3.83
CA PRO A 200 30.43 18.06 4.20
C PRO A 200 31.53 18.79 3.43
N ARG A 201 32.72 18.86 4.03
CA ARG A 201 33.89 19.50 3.41
C ARG A 201 34.24 18.81 2.07
N PRO A 202 34.82 19.54 1.09
CA PRO A 202 35.13 18.99 -0.25
C PRO A 202 35.95 17.69 -0.23
N ASP A 203 36.75 17.51 0.80
CA ASP A 203 37.69 16.44 1.10
C ASP A 203 37.06 15.24 1.85
N HIS A 204 35.72 15.22 2.03
CA HIS A 204 35.02 14.13 2.71
C HIS A 204 35.05 12.81 1.91
N PRO A 205 35.37 11.66 2.54
CA PRO A 205 35.61 10.39 1.84
C PRO A 205 34.47 9.90 0.94
N TRP A 206 33.21 10.14 1.32
CA TRP A 206 32.04 9.79 0.49
C TRP A 206 31.93 10.57 -0.83
N LYS A 207 32.52 11.78 -0.91
CA LYS A 207 32.50 12.60 -2.15
C LYS A 207 33.46 12.04 -3.21
N ARG A 208 34.63 11.57 -2.78
CA ARG A 208 35.58 10.81 -3.63
C ARG A 208 34.97 9.51 -4.16
N GLU A 209 34.12 8.87 -3.38
CA GLU A 209 33.43 7.64 -3.77
C GLU A 209 32.29 7.91 -4.78
N TYR A 210 31.57 9.02 -4.62
CA TYR A 210 30.57 9.49 -5.57
C TYR A 210 31.19 9.91 -6.92
N GLU A 211 32.33 10.61 -6.93
CA GLU A 211 33.06 10.96 -8.14
C GLU A 211 33.65 9.72 -8.84
N ARG A 212 34.11 8.72 -8.08
CA ARG A 212 34.49 7.39 -8.60
C ARG A 212 33.32 6.63 -9.22
N MET A 213 32.12 6.74 -8.65
CA MET A 213 30.90 6.16 -9.22
C MET A 213 30.40 6.93 -10.45
N ALA A 214 30.52 8.26 -10.47
CA ALA A 214 30.10 9.11 -11.59
C ALA A 214 31.06 9.04 -12.80
N SER A 215 32.36 8.81 -12.55
CA SER A 215 33.38 8.59 -13.58
C SER A 215 33.38 7.17 -14.17
N ARG A 216 32.69 6.22 -13.53
CA ARG A 216 32.24 4.97 -14.18
C ARG A 216 31.12 5.33 -15.17
N LYS A 217 31.54 5.85 -16.32
CA LYS A 217 30.72 5.93 -17.53
C LYS A 217 29.95 4.62 -17.68
N ARG A 218 28.63 4.75 -17.83
CA ARG A 218 27.77 3.76 -18.46
C ARG A 218 28.43 3.30 -19.75
N ILE A 219 29.08 2.15 -19.73
CA ILE A 219 29.12 1.31 -20.92
C ILE A 219 27.66 0.87 -21.07
N ARG A 220 26.97 1.48 -22.04
CA ARG A 220 25.70 0.97 -22.55
C ARG A 220 26.03 -0.35 -23.24
N GLU A 221 26.03 -1.44 -22.49
CA GLU A 221 25.85 -2.75 -23.11
C GLU A 221 24.36 -3.05 -23.12
N HIS A 222 23.86 -3.16 -24.36
CA HIS A 222 22.57 -3.68 -24.79
C HIS A 222 21.46 -2.63 -24.95
N SER A 223 21.57 -1.92 -26.07
CA SER A 223 20.46 -1.32 -26.80
C SER A 223 19.54 -2.45 -27.32
N LEU A 224 18.26 -2.43 -26.95
CA LEU A 224 17.24 -3.41 -27.37
C LEU A 224 16.68 -3.15 -28.78
N GLU A 225 17.42 -2.46 -29.64
CA GLU A 225 16.98 -2.10 -31.01
C GLU A 225 17.78 -2.79 -32.13
N GLN A 226 18.32 -3.98 -31.88
CA GLN A 226 18.92 -4.81 -32.93
C GLN A 226 18.55 -6.29 -32.75
N ILE A 227 17.30 -6.64 -33.05
CA ILE A 227 16.95 -8.02 -33.40
C ILE A 227 16.55 -8.01 -34.87
N PRO A 228 17.37 -8.58 -35.78
CA PRO A 228 16.96 -8.77 -37.16
C PRO A 228 15.87 -9.85 -37.20
N TRP A 229 14.69 -9.47 -37.69
CA TRP A 229 13.69 -10.43 -38.16
C TRP A 229 14.30 -11.26 -39.29
N ARG A 230 14.37 -12.59 -39.11
CA ARG A 230 14.52 -13.54 -40.20
C ARG A 230 13.49 -14.65 -40.02
N GLY A 231 12.69 -14.82 -41.07
CA GLY A 231 12.05 -16.08 -41.50
C GLY A 231 11.00 -16.65 -40.58
#